data_AF-A0A833Q772-F1
#
_entry.id   AF-A0A833Q772-F1
#
_cell.length_a   1.000
_cell.length_b   1.000
_cell.length_c   1.000
_cell.angle_alpha   90.00
_cell.angle_beta   90.00
_cell.angle_gamma   90.00
#
_symmetry.space_group_name_H-M   'P 1'
#
loop_
_entity.id
_entity.type
_entity.pdbx_description
1 polymer ?
#
loop_
_entity_poly.entity_id
_entity_poly.type
_entity_poly.pdbx_seq_one_letter_code
_entity_poly.pdbx_strand_id
1 'polypeptide(L)'
;MKRMVQTCSTTLLSQKGIQAKTLFWFGWLVGQDALDCILFPFKQVANVIFPDSPVGAGFSYSSNPKGYDIDDITAGVEAGQKPLLNFKGYVIGNPGTGEWYDSGFFVQFAYGMGIISNQLYQLAQQNCNGEYNRSPNKICAETLAAVNNVTRESNNLIS
;
A
#
# COMPACT_ATOMS: atom_id res chain seq x y z
N MET A 1 -29.50 -9.24 -11.80
CA MET A 1 -28.75 -8.24 -11.01
C MET A 1 -28.67 -8.71 -9.57
N LYS A 2 -27.58 -9.41 -9.18
CA LYS A 2 -27.30 -9.70 -7.77
C LYS A 2 -26.55 -8.50 -7.21
N ARG A 3 -27.15 -7.79 -6.24
CA ARG A 3 -26.41 -6.85 -5.39
C ARG A 3 -25.45 -7.67 -4.56
N MET A 4 -24.15 -7.48 -4.78
CA MET A 4 -23.11 -8.04 -3.91
C MET A 4 -23.22 -7.27 -2.59
N VAL A 5 -23.71 -7.94 -1.54
CA VAL A 5 -23.71 -7.38 -0.19
C VAL A 5 -22.26 -7.39 0.27
N GLN A 6 -21.62 -6.23 0.31
CA GLN A 6 -20.28 -6.06 0.83
C GLN A 6 -20.35 -6.23 2.35
N THR A 7 -20.14 -7.45 2.84
CA THR A 7 -20.08 -7.75 4.27
C THR A 7 -18.71 -7.31 4.82
N CYS A 8 -18.56 -6.04 5.24
CA CYS A 8 -17.41 -5.68 6.08
C CYS A 8 -17.69 -6.27 7.49
N SER A 9 -17.15 -7.45 7.80
CA SER A 9 -17.30 -8.07 9.12
C SER A 9 -16.30 -7.44 10.09
N THR A 10 -16.79 -6.69 11.08
CA THR A 10 -16.00 -6.31 12.26
C THR A 10 -16.85 -6.45 13.52
N THR A 11 -16.33 -7.18 14.51
CA THR A 11 -16.94 -7.33 15.84
C THR A 11 -16.89 -5.99 16.57
N LEU A 12 -18.06 -5.47 16.94
CA LEU A 12 -18.26 -4.14 17.51
C LEU A 12 -17.91 -4.12 19.01
N LEU A 13 -16.79 -3.52 19.41
CA LEU A 13 -16.59 -3.07 20.80
C LEU A 13 -16.98 -1.59 20.87
N SER A 14 -18.18 -1.34 21.40
CA SER A 14 -18.72 0.00 21.67
C SER A 14 -17.83 0.75 22.66
N GLN A 15 -16.88 1.54 22.15
CA GLN A 15 -16.06 2.43 22.99
C GLN A 15 -16.79 3.77 23.17
N LYS A 16 -17.84 3.77 23.99
CA LYS A 16 -18.44 5.01 24.50
C LYS A 16 -17.40 5.73 25.38
N GLY A 17 -16.86 6.85 24.90
CA GLY A 17 -16.08 7.79 25.73
C GLY A 17 -14.75 8.30 25.18
N ILE A 18 -14.41 8.08 23.90
CA ILE A 18 -13.11 8.48 23.35
C ILE A 18 -13.13 9.92 22.84
N GLN A 19 -12.20 10.76 23.32
CA GLN A 19 -11.87 12.03 22.66
C GLN A 19 -11.41 11.72 21.23
N ALA A 20 -12.19 12.13 20.23
CA ALA A 20 -11.87 11.89 18.83
C ALA A 20 -10.52 12.54 18.49
N LYS A 21 -9.50 11.71 18.23
CA LYS A 21 -8.20 12.16 17.72
C LYS A 21 -8.35 12.47 16.22
N THR A 22 -7.57 13.41 15.71
CA THR A 22 -7.52 13.66 14.26
C THR A 22 -6.52 12.72 13.61
N LEU A 23 -6.94 12.02 12.56
CA LEU A 23 -6.12 11.16 11.72
C LEU A 23 -6.08 11.74 10.31
N PHE A 24 -4.88 11.93 9.77
CA PHE A 24 -4.70 12.22 8.35
C PHE A 24 -4.45 10.91 7.62
N TRP A 25 -5.21 10.65 6.55
CA TRP A 25 -5.09 9.45 5.75
C TRP A 25 -4.54 9.77 4.36
N PHE A 26 -3.31 9.33 4.11
CA PHE A 26 -2.67 9.41 2.81
C PHE A 26 -2.65 7.99 2.23
N GLY A 27 -3.51 7.75 1.25
CA GLY A 27 -3.61 6.45 0.59
C GLY A 27 -3.34 6.60 -0.89
N TRP A 28 -2.60 5.66 -1.47
CA TRP A 28 -2.46 5.56 -2.91
C TRP A 28 -3.44 4.51 -3.45
N LEU A 29 -4.21 4.88 -4.48
CA LEU A 29 -5.06 4.04 -5.32
C LEU A 29 -5.82 2.94 -4.55
N VAL A 30 -6.84 3.36 -3.81
CA VAL A 30 -7.88 2.45 -3.33
C VAL A 30 -9.20 2.93 -3.94
N GLY A 31 -9.90 2.07 -4.67
CA GLY A 31 -11.24 2.39 -5.17
C GLY A 31 -12.17 2.79 -4.01
N GLN A 32 -13.13 3.68 -4.25
CA GLN A 32 -13.99 4.23 -3.20
C GLN A 32 -14.61 3.16 -2.29
N ASP A 33 -15.01 2.03 -2.88
CA ASP A 33 -15.65 0.91 -2.16
C ASP A 33 -14.69 0.17 -1.21
N ALA A 34 -13.40 0.10 -1.56
CA ALA A 34 -12.38 -0.52 -0.71
C ALA A 34 -11.89 0.45 0.38
N LEU A 35 -11.89 1.76 0.10
CA LEU A 35 -11.61 2.79 1.11
C LEU A 35 -12.62 2.70 2.26
N ASP A 36 -13.91 2.59 1.95
CA ASP A 36 -14.93 2.60 2.98
C ASP A 36 -14.85 1.39 3.92
N CYS A 37 -14.57 0.17 3.43
CA CYS A 37 -14.37 -0.98 4.35
C CYS A 37 -13.11 -0.82 5.21
N ILE A 38 -11.99 -0.31 4.68
CA ILE A 38 -10.74 -0.12 5.44
C ILE A 38 -10.92 0.96 6.51
N LEU A 39 -11.63 2.04 6.17
CA LEU A 39 -11.76 3.23 7.01
C LEU A 39 -12.91 3.16 8.00
N PHE A 40 -13.90 2.29 7.78
CA PHE A 40 -15.05 2.12 8.66
C PHE A 40 -14.67 1.99 10.16
N PRO A 41 -13.70 1.16 10.58
CA PRO A 41 -13.29 1.09 11.99
C PRO A 41 -12.60 2.38 12.48
N PHE A 42 -11.79 3.03 11.64
CA PHE A 42 -11.08 4.26 12.02
C PHE A 42 -12.03 5.46 12.19
N LYS A 43 -13.07 5.56 11.34
CA LYS A 43 -14.11 6.59 11.43
C LYS A 43 -14.92 6.51 12.75
N GLN A 44 -14.91 5.37 13.45
CA GLN A 44 -15.59 5.22 14.75
C GLN A 44 -14.78 5.78 15.94
N VAL A 45 -13.46 5.90 15.80
CA VAL A 45 -12.54 6.25 16.91
C VAL A 45 -11.75 7.54 16.67
N ALA A 46 -11.81 8.10 15.45
CA ALA A 46 -11.06 9.28 15.05
C ALA A 46 -11.84 10.12 14.02
N ASN A 47 -11.52 11.42 14.00
CA ASN A 47 -11.89 12.29 12.88
C ASN A 47 -10.85 12.07 11.77
N VAL A 48 -11.26 11.52 10.63
CA VAL A 48 -10.34 11.21 9.52
C VAL A 48 -10.42 12.29 8.45
N ILE A 49 -9.26 12.85 8.07
CA ILE A 49 -9.09 13.85 7.02
C ILE A 49 -8.37 13.19 5.84
N PHE A 50 -8.89 13.40 4.63
CA PHE A 50 -8.36 12.88 3.37
C PHE A 50 -7.84 14.05 2.52
N PRO A 51 -6.55 14.42 2.66
CA PRO A 51 -5.93 15.37 1.77
C PRO A 51 -5.58 14.73 0.42
N ASP A 52 -5.96 15.38 -0.67
CA ASP A 52 -5.46 15.04 -2.01
C ASP A 52 -4.00 15.54 -2.11
N SER A 53 -3.04 14.62 -2.09
CA SER A 53 -1.60 14.90 -2.15
C SER A 53 -0.88 13.85 -3.00
N PRO A 54 0.15 14.22 -3.76
CA PRO A 54 0.70 15.59 -3.93
C PRO A 54 -0.18 16.43 -4.88
N VAL A 55 0.31 17.62 -5.25
CA VAL A 55 -0.30 18.42 -6.32
C VAL A 55 -0.49 17.58 -7.61
N GLY A 56 -1.65 17.70 -8.24
CA GLY A 56 -2.05 16.88 -9.39
C GLY A 56 -2.82 15.61 -9.01
N ALA A 57 -2.83 15.20 -7.74
CA ALA A 57 -3.72 14.14 -7.27
C ALA A 57 -5.13 14.68 -7.01
N GLY A 58 -6.16 13.97 -7.45
CA GLY A 58 -7.56 14.32 -7.18
C GLY A 58 -7.91 15.74 -7.62
N PHE A 59 -8.29 16.58 -6.65
CA PHE A 59 -8.64 17.98 -6.87
C PHE A 59 -7.50 18.97 -6.56
N SER A 60 -6.32 18.50 -6.14
CA SER A 60 -5.17 19.36 -5.85
C SER A 60 -4.47 19.80 -7.14
N TYR A 61 -4.17 21.10 -7.28
CA TYR A 61 -3.53 21.67 -8.48
C TYR A 61 -2.61 22.86 -8.14
N SER A 62 -1.70 23.20 -9.06
CA SER A 62 -0.86 24.41 -8.98
C SER A 62 -0.97 25.21 -10.27
N SER A 63 -1.11 26.54 -10.14
CA SER A 63 -1.05 27.47 -11.27
C SER A 63 0.39 27.74 -11.75
N ASN A 64 1.38 27.48 -10.91
CA ASN A 64 2.80 27.57 -11.25
C ASN A 64 3.31 26.18 -11.65
N PRO A 65 3.86 25.99 -12.86
CA PRO A 65 4.42 24.71 -13.29
C PRO A 65 5.48 24.15 -12.34
N LYS A 66 6.30 25.01 -11.73
CA LYS A 66 7.30 24.58 -10.74
C LYS A 66 6.70 23.96 -9.48
N GLY A 67 5.42 24.22 -9.21
CA GLY A 67 4.70 23.63 -8.08
C GLY A 67 4.57 22.11 -8.18
N TYR A 68 4.66 21.54 -9.38
CA TYR A 68 4.60 20.08 -9.59
C TYR A 68 5.92 19.36 -9.29
N ASP A 69 7.02 20.11 -9.18
CA ASP A 69 8.37 19.58 -8.93
C ASP A 69 8.86 19.84 -7.49
N ILE A 70 7.96 20.26 -6.58
CA ILE A 70 8.26 20.47 -5.17
C ILE A 70 7.40 19.57 -4.29
N ASP A 71 7.93 19.19 -3.13
CA ASP A 71 7.17 18.45 -2.13
C ASP A 71 6.32 19.40 -1.23
N ASP A 72 5.28 18.84 -0.61
CA ASP A 72 4.33 19.60 0.21
C ASP A 72 4.97 20.24 1.46
N ILE A 73 6.07 19.67 1.97
CA ILE A 73 6.79 20.20 3.14
C ILE A 73 7.54 21.46 2.72
N THR A 74 8.29 21.39 1.63
CA THR A 74 9.04 22.51 1.05
C THR A 74 8.08 23.64 0.67
N ALA A 75 6.96 23.33 0.03
CA ALA A 75 5.92 24.31 -0.29
C ALA A 75 5.37 25.02 0.96
N GLY A 76 5.12 24.28 2.04
CA GLY A 76 4.67 24.84 3.31
C GLY A 76 5.69 25.77 3.97
N VAL A 77 6.97 25.40 3.94
CA VAL A 77 8.08 26.21 4.48
C VAL A 77 8.23 27.53 3.70
N GLU A 78 8.21 27.49 2.37
CA GLU A 78 8.30 28.68 1.52
C GLU A 78 7.12 29.64 1.74
N ALA A 79 5.93 29.09 1.97
CA ALA A 79 4.73 29.86 2.31
C ALA A 79 4.75 30.45 3.74
N GLY A 80 5.81 30.23 4.51
CA GLY A 80 5.93 30.69 5.90
C GLY A 80 4.97 29.98 6.86
N GLN A 81 4.46 28.80 6.48
CA GLN A 81 3.55 28.04 7.32
C GLN A 81 4.31 27.42 8.49
N LYS A 82 3.80 27.63 9.70
CA LYS A 82 4.27 26.94 10.90
C LYS A 82 3.21 25.92 11.30
N PRO A 83 3.52 24.61 11.28
CA PRO A 83 2.53 23.61 11.64
C PRO A 83 2.21 23.70 13.14
N LEU A 84 0.95 24.03 13.45
CA LEU A 84 0.40 23.98 14.82
C LEU A 84 -0.20 22.59 15.08
N LEU A 85 0.64 21.55 15.01
CA LEU A 85 0.20 20.15 15.15
C LEU A 85 0.70 19.54 16.45
N ASN A 86 -0.21 18.93 17.23
CA ASN A 86 0.14 18.08 18.36
C ASN A 86 0.40 16.64 17.87
N PHE A 87 1.51 16.46 17.16
CA PHE A 87 1.85 15.19 16.53
C PHE A 87 2.08 14.09 17.58
N LYS A 88 1.43 12.94 17.37
CA LYS A 88 1.57 11.76 18.26
C LYS A 88 2.30 10.58 17.60
N GLY A 89 2.37 10.54 16.27
CA GLY A 89 2.96 9.44 15.52
C GLY A 89 2.22 9.19 14.21
N TYR A 90 2.65 8.16 13.50
CA TYR A 90 2.10 7.74 12.23
C TYR A 90 2.06 6.20 12.17
N VAL A 91 1.22 5.66 11.29
CA VAL A 91 1.14 4.24 10.96
C VAL A 91 1.28 4.12 9.45
N ILE A 92 2.06 3.16 8.97
CA ILE A 92 2.21 2.90 7.54
C ILE A 92 1.65 1.51 7.23
N GLY A 93 0.71 1.44 6.30
CA GLY A 93 0.18 0.19 5.76
C GLY A 93 0.84 -0.09 4.42
N ASN A 94 1.47 -1.27 4.29
CA ASN A 94 2.15 -1.72 3.07
C ASN A 94 3.10 -0.66 2.47
N PRO A 95 4.09 -0.16 3.22
CA PRO A 95 5.06 0.80 2.70
C PRO A 95 5.86 0.20 1.54
N GLY A 96 6.14 1.01 0.52
CA GLY A 96 7.35 0.81 -0.27
C GLY A 96 8.55 1.21 0.58
N THR A 97 9.40 0.26 0.92
CA THR A 97 10.57 0.48 1.80
C THR A 97 11.87 0.61 1.01
N GLY A 98 11.88 0.06 -0.20
CA GLY A 98 13.01 0.09 -1.12
C GLY A 98 12.98 -1.14 -2.01
N GLU A 99 13.28 -0.97 -3.30
CA GLU A 99 13.15 -2.02 -4.32
C GLU A 99 13.85 -3.32 -3.93
N TRP A 100 15.04 -3.23 -3.32
CA TRP A 100 15.77 -4.40 -2.83
C TRP A 100 15.03 -5.19 -1.75
N TYR A 101 14.30 -4.52 -0.87
CA TYR A 101 13.52 -5.19 0.16
C TYR A 101 12.17 -5.63 -0.41
N ASP A 102 11.47 -4.76 -1.11
CA ASP A 102 10.11 -5.04 -1.57
C ASP A 102 10.10 -6.15 -2.66
N SER A 103 11.03 -6.13 -3.61
CA SER A 103 11.15 -7.18 -4.64
C SER A 103 11.80 -8.46 -4.12
N GLY A 104 12.64 -8.35 -3.09
CA GLY A 104 13.48 -9.46 -2.61
C GLY A 104 12.72 -10.48 -1.76
N PHE A 105 11.57 -10.09 -1.24
CA PHE A 105 10.71 -10.94 -0.41
C PHE A 105 9.54 -11.56 -1.18
N PHE A 106 9.33 -11.21 -2.45
CA PHE A 106 8.13 -11.61 -3.19
C PHE A 106 8.02 -13.14 -3.34
N VAL A 107 9.12 -13.86 -3.57
CA VAL A 107 9.13 -15.31 -3.72
C VAL A 107 8.73 -16.00 -2.41
N GLN A 108 9.27 -15.52 -1.28
CA GLN A 108 8.94 -16.01 0.05
C GLN A 108 7.48 -15.72 0.41
N PHE A 109 7.00 -14.52 0.07
CA PHE A 109 5.60 -14.14 0.24
C PHE A 109 4.68 -15.08 -0.56
N ALA A 110 4.96 -15.27 -1.86
CA ALA A 110 4.16 -16.12 -2.73
C ALA A 110 4.13 -17.58 -2.22
N TYR A 111 5.24 -18.09 -1.71
CA TYR A 111 5.29 -19.42 -1.11
C TYR A 111 4.52 -19.49 0.22
N GLY A 112 4.72 -18.53 1.13
CA GLY A 112 4.04 -18.48 2.42
C GLY A 112 2.52 -18.33 2.32
N MET A 113 2.05 -17.71 1.24
CA MET A 113 0.61 -17.59 0.92
C MET A 113 0.06 -18.76 0.11
N GLY A 114 0.89 -19.76 -0.23
CA GLY A 114 0.47 -20.93 -1.00
C GLY A 114 0.18 -20.65 -2.49
N ILE A 115 0.66 -19.53 -3.03
CA ILE A 115 0.47 -19.13 -4.43
C ILE A 115 1.36 -19.98 -5.35
N ILE A 116 2.60 -20.27 -4.92
CA ILE A 116 3.53 -21.13 -5.66
C ILE A 116 3.75 -22.47 -4.99
N SER A 117 4.07 -23.48 -5.79
CA SER A 117 4.35 -24.82 -5.30
C SER A 117 5.71 -24.90 -4.57
N ASN A 118 5.84 -25.88 -3.68
CA ASN A 118 7.10 -26.16 -3.00
C ASN A 118 8.25 -26.49 -3.97
N GLN A 119 7.94 -27.14 -5.10
CA GLN A 119 8.92 -27.43 -6.15
C GLN A 119 9.45 -26.15 -6.79
N LEU A 120 8.56 -25.22 -7.14
CA LEU A 120 8.96 -23.95 -7.75
C LEU A 120 9.73 -23.07 -6.76
N TYR A 121 9.36 -23.09 -5.49
CA TYR A 121 10.08 -22.40 -4.43
C TYR A 121 11.52 -22.92 -4.25
N GLN A 122 11.70 -24.24 -4.19
CA GLN A 122 13.03 -24.86 -4.07
C GLN A 122 13.91 -24.56 -5.29
N LEU A 123 13.34 -24.60 -6.50
CA LEU A 123 14.04 -24.21 -7.72
C LEU A 123 14.46 -22.74 -7.69
N ALA A 124 13.59 -21.84 -7.21
CA ALA A 124 13.94 -20.42 -7.07
C ALA A 124 15.10 -20.23 -6.08
N GLN A 125 15.03 -20.86 -4.90
CA GLN A 125 16.11 -20.82 -3.91
C GLN A 125 17.44 -21.31 -4.49
N GLN A 126 17.43 -22.42 -5.22
CA GLN A 126 18.62 -23.01 -5.82
C GLN A 126 19.19 -22.18 -6.97
N ASN A 127 18.35 -21.73 -7.91
CA ASN A 127 18.81 -21.08 -9.14
C ASN A 127 19.22 -19.62 -8.92
N CYS A 128 18.66 -18.97 -7.90
CA CYS A 128 18.89 -17.57 -7.57
C CYS A 128 19.69 -17.36 -6.27
N ASN A 129 20.14 -18.43 -5.60
CA ASN A 129 20.87 -18.36 -4.32
C ASN A 129 20.14 -17.56 -3.22
N GLY A 130 18.81 -17.55 -3.24
CA GLY A 130 17.99 -16.76 -2.32
C GLY A 130 17.98 -15.24 -2.57
N GLU A 131 18.65 -14.75 -3.62
CA GLU A 131 18.59 -13.34 -4.04
C GLU A 131 17.68 -13.18 -5.27
N TYR A 132 16.47 -12.66 -5.06
CA TYR A 132 15.46 -12.55 -6.12
C TYR A 132 15.37 -11.15 -6.77
N ASN A 133 16.09 -10.18 -6.21
CA ASN A 133 16.18 -8.81 -6.75
C ASN A 133 17.01 -8.71 -8.03
N ARG A 134 17.85 -9.71 -8.26
CA ARG A 134 18.74 -9.77 -9.41
C ARG A 134 18.57 -11.12 -10.08
N SER A 135 18.76 -11.12 -11.39
CA SER A 135 18.86 -12.35 -12.14
C SER A 135 20.31 -12.55 -12.57
N PRO A 136 21.16 -13.18 -11.74
CA PRO A 136 22.58 -13.34 -12.04
C PRO A 136 22.84 -14.25 -13.25
N ASN A 137 21.87 -15.09 -13.62
CA ASN A 137 21.98 -16.01 -14.74
C ASN A 137 20.62 -16.24 -15.43
N LYS A 138 20.64 -16.84 -16.62
CA LYS A 138 19.44 -17.12 -17.42
C LYS A 138 18.44 -18.04 -16.70
N ILE A 139 18.93 -19.01 -15.93
CA ILE A 139 18.11 -19.99 -15.22
C ILE A 139 17.30 -19.31 -14.10
N CYS A 140 17.91 -18.39 -13.36
CA CYS A 140 17.22 -17.58 -12.36
C CYS A 140 16.16 -16.69 -13.01
N ALA A 141 16.46 -16.02 -14.13
CA ALA A 141 15.48 -15.21 -14.87
C ALA A 141 14.26 -16.04 -15.27
N GLU A 142 14.48 -17.21 -15.85
CA GLU A 142 13.40 -18.12 -16.27
C GLU A 142 12.59 -18.62 -15.06
N THR A 143 13.26 -18.92 -13.95
CA THR A 143 12.61 -19.37 -12.71
C THR A 143 11.74 -18.25 -12.12
N LEU A 144 12.26 -17.03 -12.04
CA LEU A 144 11.51 -15.86 -11.56
C LEU A 144 10.35 -15.50 -12.49
N ALA A 145 10.51 -15.66 -13.81
CA ALA A 145 9.42 -15.49 -14.77
C ALA A 145 8.29 -16.51 -14.53
N ALA A 146 8.61 -17.76 -14.20
CA ALA A 146 7.62 -18.77 -13.84
C ALA A 146 6.86 -18.39 -12.56
N VAL A 147 7.56 -17.93 -11.51
CA VAL A 147 6.93 -17.44 -10.27
C VAL A 147 5.99 -16.27 -10.55
N ASN A 148 6.42 -15.31 -11.35
CA ASN A 148 5.61 -14.15 -11.73
C ASN A 148 4.36 -14.55 -12.53
N ASN A 149 4.47 -15.52 -13.44
CA ASN A 149 3.34 -16.01 -14.21
C ASN A 149 2.25 -16.62 -13.31
N VAL A 150 2.63 -17.52 -12.39
CA VAL A 150 1.69 -18.16 -11.45
C VAL A 150 1.02 -17.12 -10.53
N THR A 151 1.80 -16.17 -10.03
CA THR A 151 1.29 -15.10 -9.16
C THR A 151 0.28 -14.24 -9.90
N ARG A 152 0.56 -13.88 -11.16
CA ARG A 152 -0.34 -13.11 -12.01
C ARG A 152 -1.63 -13.87 -12.32
N GLU A 153 -1.54 -15.16 -12.64
CA GLU A 153 -2.71 -16.00 -12.88
C GLU A 153 -3.62 -16.07 -11.65
N SER A 154 -3.01 -16.19 -10.46
CA SER A 154 -3.75 -16.21 -9.19
C SER A 154 -4.48 -14.89 -8.94
N ASN A 155 -3.86 -13.75 -9.24
CA ASN A 155 -4.51 -12.44 -9.11
C ASN A 155 -5.71 -12.28 -10.05
N ASN A 156 -5.64 -12.82 -11.28
CA ASN A 156 -6.74 -12.78 -12.24
C ASN A 156 -7.95 -13.65 -11.84
N LEU A 157 -7.77 -14.60 -10.91
CA LEU A 157 -8.86 -15.44 -10.41
C LEU A 157 -9.63 -14.78 -9.25
N ILE A 158 -9.08 -13.73 -8.65
CA ILE A 158 -9.60 -13.07 -7.45
C ILE A 158 -10.20 -11.69 -7.76
N SER A 159 -9.82 -11.09 -8.90
CA SER A 159 -10.39 -9.84 -9.44
C SER A 159 -11.69 -10.08 -10.22
#